data_AF-A0A7J3TD83-F1
#
_entry.id   AF-A0A7J3TD83-F1
#
_cell.length_a   1.000
_cell.length_b   1.000
_cell.length_c   1.000
_cell.angle_alpha   90.00
_cell.angle_beta   90.00
_cell.angle_gamma   90.00
#
_symmetry.space_group_name_H-M   'P 1'
#
loop_
_entity.id
_entity.type
_entity.pdbx_description
1 polymer ?
#
loop_
_entity_poly.entity_id
_entity_poly.type
_entity_poly.pdbx_seq_one_letter_code
_entity_poly.pdbx_strand_id
1 'polypeptide(L)'
;AEFFLISGDVLKARGYIDWVVEHSQHSGILPEQVNPYNGEPLSVSPLVWSHAQFIITMLDYEKATMSLHEKMLNESFGIPN
;
A
#
# COMPACT_ATOMS: atom_id res chain seq x y z
N ALA A 1 5.88 1.06 0.06
CA ALA A 1 4.90 1.42 -0.98
C ALA A 1 4.97 2.90 -1.37
N GLU A 2 4.98 3.83 -0.41
CA GLU A 2 4.93 5.29 -0.67
C GLU A 2 5.97 5.81 -1.67
N PHE A 3 7.22 5.35 -1.60
CA PHE A 3 8.24 5.72 -2.59
C PHE A 3 7.76 5.45 -4.03
N PHE A 4 7.14 4.30 -4.27
CA PHE A 4 6.63 3.92 -5.57
C PHE A 4 5.42 4.77 -5.98
N LEU A 5 4.54 5.09 -5.02
CA LEU A 5 3.44 6.05 -5.25
C LEU A 5 3.94 7.42 -5.69
N ILE A 6 4.96 7.95 -5.00
CA ILE A 6 5.57 9.24 -5.34
C ILE A 6 6.24 9.20 -6.72
N SER A 7 6.90 8.08 -7.07
CA SER A 7 7.52 7.90 -8.38
C SER A 7 6.52 7.63 -9.52
N GLY A 8 5.24 7.41 -9.21
CA GLY A 8 4.19 7.09 -10.19
C GLY A 8 4.05 5.60 -10.53
N ASP A 9 4.83 4.72 -9.93
CA ASP A 9 4.73 3.27 -10.10
C ASP A 9 3.68 2.66 -9.15
N VAL A 10 2.41 2.89 -9.50
CA VAL A 10 1.25 2.45 -8.69
C VAL A 10 1.18 0.92 -8.59
N LEU A 11 1.56 0.20 -9.64
CA LEU A 11 1.53 -1.27 -9.65
C LEU A 11 2.53 -1.86 -8.66
N LYS A 12 3.75 -1.33 -8.63
CA LYS A 12 4.75 -1.78 -7.66
C LYS A 12 4.39 -1.38 -6.24
N ALA A 13 3.81 -0.20 -6.04
CA ALA A 13 3.26 0.19 -4.74
C ALA A 13 2.20 -0.79 -4.24
N ARG A 14 1.26 -1.18 -5.11
CA ARG A 14 0.22 -2.18 -4.82
C ARG A 14 0.82 -3.51 -4.36
N GLY A 15 1.85 -4.00 -5.05
CA GLY A 15 2.52 -5.24 -4.65
C GLY A 15 3.06 -5.23 -3.22
N TYR A 16 3.58 -4.08 -2.75
CA TYR A 16 3.99 -3.95 -1.35
C TYR A 16 2.81 -3.85 -0.37
N ILE A 17 1.69 -3.24 -0.77
CA ILE A 17 0.48 -3.18 0.05
C ILE A 17 -0.10 -4.59 0.20
N ASP A 18 -0.21 -5.34 -0.89
CA ASP A 18 -0.68 -6.72 -0.90
C ASP A 18 0.22 -7.59 -0.01
N TRP A 19 1.56 -7.42 -0.09
CA TRP A 19 2.50 -8.10 0.79
C TRP A 19 2.24 -7.80 2.28
N VAL A 20 1.96 -6.55 2.65
CA VAL A 20 1.62 -6.20 4.05
C VAL A 20 0.33 -6.90 4.51
N VAL A 21 -0.68 -6.97 3.64
CA VAL A 21 -1.94 -7.66 3.95
C VAL A 21 -1.70 -9.17 4.14
N GLU A 22 -0.91 -9.79 3.27
CA GLU A 22 -0.55 -11.22 3.36
C GLU A 22 0.24 -11.56 4.64
N HIS A 23 1.00 -10.60 5.17
CA HIS A 23 1.81 -10.74 6.38
C HIS A 23 1.12 -10.19 7.64
N SER A 24 -0.16 -9.85 7.55
CA SER A 24 -0.99 -9.56 8.72
C SER A 24 -1.36 -10.86 9.44
N GLN A 25 -1.56 -10.77 10.76
CA GLN A 25 -2.09 -11.91 11.51
C GLN A 25 -3.51 -12.26 11.03
N HIS A 26 -4.00 -13.46 11.35
CA HIS A 26 -5.37 -13.86 11.00
C HIS A 26 -6.46 -12.89 11.49
N SER A 27 -6.19 -12.15 12.57
CA SER A 27 -7.03 -11.07 13.10
C SER A 27 -7.01 -9.77 12.30
N GLY A 28 -6.14 -9.64 11.30
CA GLY A 28 -5.82 -8.41 10.58
C GLY A 28 -4.83 -7.49 11.31
N ILE A 29 -4.30 -7.90 12.46
CA ILE A 29 -3.32 -7.11 13.23
C ILE A 29 -1.96 -7.13 12.54
N LEU A 30 -1.34 -5.95 12.42
CA LEU A 30 0.02 -5.78 11.94
C LEU A 30 1.06 -5.86 13.08
N PRO A 31 2.07 -6.73 12.96
CA PRO A 31 3.22 -6.75 13.87
C PRO A 31 4.19 -5.59 13.58
N GLU A 32 5.18 -5.41 14.47
CA GLU A 32 6.34 -4.56 14.20
C GLU A 32 7.28 -5.22 13.18
N GLN A 33 7.51 -6.53 13.32
CA GLN A 33 8.40 -7.30 12.44
C GLN A 33 7.81 -8.68 12.13
N VAL A 34 8.10 -9.17 10.93
CA VAL A 34 7.82 -10.55 10.50
C VAL A 34 9.11 -11.27 10.17
N ASN A 35 9.09 -12.60 10.31
CA ASN A 35 10.20 -13.45 9.95
C ASN A 35 10.35 -13.50 8.42
N PRO A 36 11.55 -13.21 7.88
CA PRO A 36 11.75 -13.10 6.43
C PRO A 36 11.62 -14.43 5.68
N TYR A 37 11.64 -15.57 6.36
CA TYR A 37 11.59 -16.89 5.73
C TYR A 37 10.20 -17.52 5.73
N ASN A 38 9.37 -17.21 6.74
CA ASN A 38 8.05 -17.85 6.90
C ASN A 38 6.90 -16.87 7.20
N GLY A 39 7.17 -15.56 7.33
CA GLY A 39 6.15 -14.54 7.54
C GLY A 39 5.56 -14.47 8.94
N GLU A 40 5.99 -15.33 9.87
CA GLU A 40 5.49 -15.33 11.25
C GLU A 40 5.87 -14.04 12.00
N PRO A 41 4.98 -13.48 12.83
CA PRO A 41 5.30 -12.29 13.62
C PRO A 41 6.44 -12.59 14.60
N LEU A 42 7.48 -11.75 14.60
CA LEU A 42 8.64 -11.88 15.49
C LEU A 42 8.54 -11.01 16.76
N SER A 43 7.50 -10.19 16.87
CA SER A 43 7.42 -9.11 17.84
C SER A 43 6.02 -8.97 18.45
N VAL A 44 5.91 -8.07 19.44
CA VAL A 44 4.63 -7.62 19.97
C VAL A 44 3.70 -7.12 18.86
N SER A 45 2.41 -7.35 19.06
CA SER A 45 1.32 -6.99 18.14
C SER A 45 0.10 -6.57 18.97
N PRO A 46 -0.62 -5.48 18.61
CA PRO A 46 -0.36 -4.60 17.48
C PRO A 46 0.82 -3.64 17.73
N LEU A 47 1.57 -3.29 16.69
CA LEU A 47 2.32 -2.02 16.71
C LEU A 47 1.44 -0.92 16.12
N VAL A 48 1.09 0.06 16.94
CA VAL A 48 0.24 1.20 16.53
C VAL A 48 0.82 1.92 15.33
N TRP A 49 2.15 2.06 15.28
CA TRP A 49 2.82 2.71 14.15
C TRP A 49 2.68 1.92 12.85
N SER A 50 2.80 0.59 12.86
CA SER A 50 2.56 -0.23 11.65
C SER A 50 1.16 0.01 11.08
N HIS A 51 0.15 0.11 11.96
CA HIS A 51 -1.23 0.39 11.53
C HIS A 51 -1.40 1.82 11.00
N ALA A 52 -0.86 2.82 11.70
CA ALA A 52 -0.91 4.20 11.26
C ALA A 52 -0.25 4.37 9.88
N GLN A 53 0.92 3.76 9.68
CA GLN A 53 1.64 3.82 8.41
C GLN A 53 0.87 3.13 7.28
N PHE A 54 0.22 2.00 7.56
CA PHE A 54 -0.63 1.32 6.58
C PHE A 54 -1.80 2.21 6.13
N ILE A 55 -2.49 2.87 7.08
CA ILE A 55 -3.59 3.80 6.76
C ILE A 55 -3.11 4.98 5.92
N ILE A 56 -2.00 5.62 6.31
CA ILE A 56 -1.39 6.73 5.55
C ILE A 56 -1.09 6.29 4.11
N THR A 57 -0.45 5.13 3.96
CA THR A 57 -0.13 4.54 2.65
C THR A 57 -1.39 4.30 1.81
N MET A 58 -2.49 3.81 2.42
CA MET A 58 -3.74 3.57 1.71
C MET A 58 -4.41 4.86 1.23
N LEU A 59 -4.37 5.93 2.03
CA LEU A 59 -4.86 7.25 1.61
C LEU A 59 -4.07 7.81 0.42
N ASP A 60 -2.75 7.59 0.38
CA ASP A 60 -1.94 8.01 -0.76
C ASP A 60 -2.12 7.11 -1.97
N TYR A 61 -2.34 5.81 -1.76
CA TYR A 61 -2.68 4.86 -2.82
C TYR A 61 -3.99 5.20 -3.52
N GLU A 62 -5.02 5.60 -2.75
CA GLU A 62 -6.30 6.07 -3.28
C GLU A 62 -6.11 7.29 -4.20
N LYS A 63 -5.42 8.34 -3.72
CA LYS A 63 -5.14 9.54 -4.51
C LYS A 63 -4.38 9.22 -5.79
N ALA A 64 -3.35 8.36 -5.71
CA ALA A 64 -2.55 7.97 -6.86
C ALA A 64 -3.38 7.19 -7.89
N THR A 65 -4.26 6.29 -7.43
CA THR A 65 -5.14 5.51 -8.30
C THR A 65 -6.17 6.41 -8.99
N MET A 66 -6.74 7.38 -8.28
CA MET A 66 -7.65 8.37 -8.87
C MET A 66 -6.96 9.21 -9.94
N SER A 67 -5.76 9.72 -9.67
CA SER A 67 -4.98 10.50 -10.64
C SER A 67 -4.61 9.66 -11.87
N LEU A 68 -4.24 8.39 -11.68
CA LEU A 68 -3.96 7.48 -12.78
C LEU A 68 -5.21 7.24 -13.63
N HIS A 69 -6.35 6.99 -13.00
CA HIS A 69 -7.62 6.80 -13.69
C HIS A 69 -8.01 8.02 -14.52
N GLU A 70 -7.90 9.22 -13.96
CA GLU A 70 -8.16 10.48 -14.68
C GLU A 70 -7.24 10.65 -15.89
N LYS A 71 -5.93 10.42 -15.73
CA LYS A 71 -4.97 10.45 -16.86
C LYS A 71 -5.36 9.48 -17.97
N MET A 72 -5.72 8.25 -17.61
CA MET A 72 -6.15 7.23 -18.58
C MET A 72 -7.43 7.63 -19.32
N LEU A 73 -8.39 8.25 -18.64
CA LEU A 73 -9.60 8.77 -19.27
C LEU A 73 -9.26 9.91 -20.25
N ASN A 74 -8.41 10.85 -19.83
CA ASN A 74 -8.03 11.98 -20.67
C ASN A 74 -7.25 11.54 -21.92
N GLU A 75 -6.35 10.57 -21.78
CA GLU A 75 -5.63 9.95 -22.90
C GLU A 75 -6.56 9.16 -23.85
N SER A 76 -7.55 8.45 -23.31
CA SER A 76 -8.46 7.61 -24.09
C SER A 76 -9.54 8.42 -24.83
N PHE A 77 -9.99 9.54 -24.25
CA PHE A 77 -11.12 10.32 -24.75
C PHE A 77 -10.75 11.74 -25.21
N GLY A 78 -9.47 12.15 -25.09
CA GLY A 78 -8.98 13.44 -25.60
C GLY A 78 -9.63 14.66 -24.93
N ILE A 79 -10.14 14.52 -23.70
CA ILE A 79 -10.71 15.64 -22.93
C ILE A 79 -9.53 16.42 -22.32
N PRO A 80 -9.30 17.69 -22.72
CA PRO A 80 -8.20 18.47 -22.17
C PRO A 80 -8.48 18.91 -20.72
N ASN A 81 -7.42 18.96 -19.92
CA ASN A 81 -7.40 19.51 -18.55
C ASN A 81 -7.75 21.00 -18.50
#